data_AF-A0A286RWA1-F1
#
_entry.id   AF-A0A286RWA1-F1
#
_cell.length_a   1.000
_cell.length_b   1.000
_cell.length_c   1.000
_cell.angle_alpha   90.00
_cell.angle_beta   90.00
_cell.angle_gamma   90.00
#
_symmetry.space_group_name_H-M   'P 1'
#
loop_
_entity.id
_entity.type
_entity.pdbx_description
1 polymer ?
#
loop_
_entity_poly.entity_id
_entity_poly.type
_entity_poly.pdbx_seq_one_letter_code
_entity_poly.pdbx_strand_id
1 'polypeptide(L)'
;SVILFPDVEPNFPANLGISDAVEFLTPFFDNHNVTAGDLIMFATSVGLTQCPGAPRINFLAGRPNAQQPAPIGLIPEPNDSITSILARFSDAFSNVGGFTSDEVVALLASHSIARADHVDPTLNAA
;
A
#
# COMPACT_ATOMS: atom_id res chain seq x y z
N SER A 1 -7.95 4.68 -2.25
CA SER A 1 -8.78 4.96 -3.44
C SER A 1 -8.66 3.83 -4.46
N VAL A 2 -7.52 3.14 -4.56
CA VAL A 2 -7.29 1.91 -5.37
C VAL A 2 -8.47 0.94 -5.56
N ILE A 3 -9.20 0.53 -4.51
CA ILE A 3 -10.37 -0.37 -4.66
C ILE A 3 -11.56 0.31 -5.35
N LEU A 4 -11.73 1.61 -5.16
CA LEU A 4 -12.83 2.39 -5.75
C LEU A 4 -12.56 2.83 -7.20
N PHE A 5 -11.29 2.85 -7.62
CA PHE A 5 -10.85 3.22 -8.96
C PHE A 5 -9.90 2.14 -9.53
N PRO A 6 -10.37 0.89 -9.68
CA PRO A 6 -9.53 -0.26 -10.00
C PRO A 6 -8.91 -0.18 -11.41
N ASP A 7 -9.51 0.57 -12.33
CA ASP A 7 -9.00 0.75 -13.69
C ASP A 7 -8.06 1.95 -13.84
N VAL A 8 -7.75 2.67 -12.74
CA VAL A 8 -6.91 3.87 -12.77
C VAL A 8 -5.61 3.66 -12.01
N GLU A 9 -5.69 3.53 -10.68
CA GLU A 9 -4.49 3.52 -9.84
C GLU A 9 -3.62 2.27 -10.01
N PRO A 10 -4.18 1.04 -10.13
CA PRO A 10 -3.38 -0.15 -10.42
C PRO A 10 -2.62 -0.11 -11.76
N ASN A 11 -3.06 0.75 -12.70
CA ASN A 11 -2.42 0.92 -14.00
C ASN A 11 -1.26 1.94 -13.98
N PHE A 12 -0.95 2.56 -12.83
CA PHE A 12 0.24 3.41 -12.71
C PHE A 12 1.53 2.56 -12.69
N PRO A 13 2.64 3.03 -13.30
CA PRO A 13 3.90 2.27 -13.34
C PRO A 13 4.40 1.81 -11.96
N ALA A 14 4.36 2.70 -10.96
CA ALA A 14 4.78 2.41 -9.59
C ALA A 14 3.84 1.46 -8.81
N ASN A 15 2.65 1.15 -9.37
CA ASN A 15 1.65 0.27 -8.78
C ASN A 15 1.57 -1.10 -9.48
N LEU A 16 2.50 -1.40 -10.38
CA LEU A 16 2.49 -2.66 -11.12
C LEU A 16 2.44 -3.87 -10.16
N GLY A 17 1.39 -4.69 -10.29
CA GLY A 17 1.14 -5.88 -9.47
C GLY A 17 0.10 -5.72 -8.36
N ILE A 18 -0.40 -4.51 -8.07
CA ILE A 18 -1.44 -4.35 -7.04
C ILE A 18 -2.84 -4.75 -7.52
N SER A 19 -3.04 -4.96 -8.84
CA SER A 19 -4.31 -5.41 -9.42
C SER A 19 -4.82 -6.68 -8.76
N ASP A 20 -3.94 -7.65 -8.52
CA ASP A 20 -4.28 -8.94 -7.94
C ASP A 20 -4.84 -8.78 -6.52
N ALA A 21 -4.25 -7.89 -5.72
CA ALA A 21 -4.74 -7.59 -4.38
C ALA A 21 -6.06 -6.81 -4.40
N VAL A 22 -6.23 -5.89 -5.37
CA VAL A 22 -7.49 -5.16 -5.56
C VAL A 22 -8.60 -6.11 -5.96
N GLU A 23 -8.36 -6.99 -6.93
CA GLU A 23 -9.31 -8.03 -7.36
C GLU A 23 -9.64 -8.99 -6.22
N PHE A 24 -8.65 -9.42 -5.43
CA PHE A 24 -8.87 -10.30 -4.28
C PHE A 24 -9.76 -9.65 -3.21
N LEU A 25 -9.58 -8.36 -2.93
CA LEU A 25 -10.34 -7.65 -1.90
C LEU A 25 -11.73 -7.18 -2.39
N THR A 26 -11.93 -7.03 -3.69
CA THR A 26 -13.18 -6.48 -4.27
C THR A 26 -14.43 -7.27 -3.84
N PRO A 27 -14.46 -8.61 -3.87
CA PRO A 27 -15.61 -9.38 -3.38
C PRO A 27 -15.92 -9.13 -1.90
N PHE A 28 -14.93 -8.85 -1.05
CA PHE A 28 -15.17 -8.52 0.35
C PHE A 28 -15.75 -7.11 0.51
N PHE A 29 -15.33 -6.17 -0.33
CA PHE A 29 -15.92 -4.84 -0.39
C PHE A 29 -17.40 -4.89 -0.80
N ASP A 30 -17.73 -5.70 -1.81
CA ASP A 30 -19.10 -5.80 -2.33
C ASP A 30 -20.06 -6.50 -1.35
N ASN A 31 -19.56 -7.47 -0.57
CA ASN A 31 -20.39 -8.30 0.31
C ASN A 31 -20.44 -7.83 1.77
N HIS A 32 -19.64 -6.84 2.16
CA HIS A 32 -19.61 -6.32 3.53
C HIS A 32 -19.83 -4.81 3.56
N ASN A 33 -20.59 -4.34 4.55
CA ASN A 33 -20.84 -2.91 4.72
C ASN A 33 -19.63 -2.21 5.37
N VAL A 34 -18.57 -2.03 4.59
CA VAL A 34 -17.29 -1.43 4.99
C VAL A 34 -16.86 -0.36 3.99
N THR A 35 -15.95 0.52 4.38
CA THR A 35 -15.30 1.44 3.42
C THR A 35 -14.08 0.79 2.82
N ALA A 36 -13.72 1.19 1.60
CA ALA A 36 -12.56 0.64 0.89
C ALA A 36 -11.25 0.83 1.67
N GLY A 37 -11.10 2.00 2.32
CA GLY A 37 -9.93 2.29 3.14
C GLY A 37 -9.85 1.44 4.41
N ASP A 38 -10.99 1.18 5.05
CA ASP A 38 -11.04 0.34 6.24
C ASP A 38 -10.82 -1.14 5.90
N LEU A 39 -11.35 -1.61 4.75
CA LEU A 39 -11.12 -2.96 4.28
C LEU A 39 -9.62 -3.26 4.07
N ILE A 40 -8.90 -2.37 3.38
CA ILE A 40 -7.45 -2.52 3.16
C ILE A 40 -6.71 -2.59 4.49
N MET A 41 -6.97 -1.66 5.40
CA MET A 41 -6.26 -1.61 6.68
C MET A 41 -6.61 -2.78 7.59
N PHE A 42 -7.85 -3.27 7.53
CA PHE A 42 -8.26 -4.48 8.23
C PHE A 42 -7.53 -5.71 7.67
N ALA A 43 -7.58 -5.91 6.35
CA ALA A 43 -6.90 -7.01 5.67
C ALA A 43 -5.39 -7.02 5.96
N THR A 44 -4.72 -5.87 5.91
CA THR A 44 -3.31 -5.74 6.28
C THR A 44 -3.06 -6.11 7.73
N SER A 45 -3.88 -5.61 8.67
CA SER A 45 -3.71 -5.89 10.09
C SER A 45 -3.87 -7.38 10.43
N VAL A 46 -4.82 -8.06 9.78
CA VAL A 46 -5.05 -9.51 9.90
C VAL A 46 -3.95 -10.29 9.18
N GLY A 47 -3.52 -9.86 8.00
CA GLY A 47 -2.44 -10.51 7.24
C GLY A 47 -1.15 -10.61 8.05
N LEU A 48 -0.79 -9.54 8.76
CA LEU A 48 0.39 -9.54 9.64
C LEU A 48 0.28 -10.57 10.77
N THR A 49 -0.91 -10.89 11.29
CA THR A 49 -1.03 -11.90 12.36
C THR A 49 -0.71 -13.31 11.88
N GLN A 50 -0.65 -13.53 10.57
CA GLN A 50 -0.28 -14.80 9.95
C GLN A 50 1.23 -14.97 9.78
N CYS A 51 2.02 -13.91 10.06
CA CYS A 51 3.47 -13.92 9.92
C CYS A 51 4.13 -14.06 11.31
N PRO A 52 4.81 -15.18 11.61
CA PRO A 52 5.51 -15.35 12.89
C PRO A 52 6.52 -14.22 13.15
N GLY A 53 6.45 -13.58 14.31
CA GLY A 53 7.33 -12.47 14.69
C GLY A 53 6.89 -11.10 14.19
N ALA A 54 5.84 -11.00 13.36
CA ALA A 54 5.29 -9.72 12.97
C ALA A 54 4.61 -9.00 14.15
N PRO A 55 4.64 -7.66 14.17
CA PRO A 55 3.93 -6.89 15.17
C PRO A 55 2.42 -7.01 14.99
N ARG A 56 1.67 -6.91 16.09
CA ARG A 56 0.21 -6.73 16.04
C ARG A 56 -0.12 -5.25 15.96
N ILE A 57 -0.35 -4.75 14.75
CA ILE A 57 -0.72 -3.34 14.54
C ILE A 57 -2.18 -3.08 14.94
N ASN A 58 -2.47 -1.84 15.33
CA ASN A 58 -3.84 -1.43 15.64
C ASN A 58 -4.65 -1.28 14.35
N PHE A 59 -5.89 -1.77 14.39
CA PHE A 59 -6.89 -1.45 13.39
C PHE A 59 -7.81 -0.35 13.93
N LEU A 60 -7.88 0.75 13.20
CA LEU A 60 -8.82 1.85 13.44
C LEU A 60 -9.71 1.98 12.21
N ALA A 61 -11.03 2.09 12.42
CA ALA A 61 -12.03 2.28 11.36
C ALA A 61 -12.54 3.73 11.32
N GLY A 62 -13.17 4.11 10.22
CA GLY A 62 -13.76 5.43 10.00
C GLY A 62 -13.21 6.18 8.79
N ARG A 63 -12.43 5.54 7.91
CA ARG A 63 -11.96 6.21 6.68
C ARG A 63 -13.14 6.41 5.74
N PRO A 64 -13.43 7.64 5.27
CA PRO A 64 -14.44 7.84 4.24
C PRO A 64 -13.97 7.24 2.91
N ASN A 65 -14.93 6.79 2.09
CA ASN A 65 -14.61 6.40 0.71
C ASN A 65 -14.05 7.59 -0.06
N ALA A 66 -12.99 7.34 -0.83
CA ALA A 66 -12.37 8.35 -1.66
C ALA A 66 -13.33 8.79 -2.78
N GLN A 67 -13.29 10.07 -3.13
CA GLN A 67 -14.14 10.63 -4.17
C GLN A 67 -13.44 10.75 -5.53
N GLN A 68 -12.12 10.61 -5.55
CA GLN A 68 -11.28 10.74 -6.74
C GLN A 68 -10.08 9.78 -6.64
N PRO A 69 -9.52 9.34 -7.79
CA PRO A 69 -8.30 8.57 -7.79
C PRO A 69 -7.11 9.44 -7.33
N ALA A 70 -6.09 8.78 -6.81
CA ALA A 70 -4.83 9.44 -6.49
C ALA A 70 -4.14 9.97 -7.78
N PRO A 71 -3.45 11.12 -7.72
CA PRO A 71 -2.52 11.52 -8.77
C PRO A 71 -1.40 10.48 -8.96
N ILE A 72 -0.94 10.34 -10.20
CA ILE A 72 0.25 9.55 -10.53
C ILE A 72 1.52 10.19 -9.92
N GLY A 73 2.55 9.38 -9.65
CA GLY A 73 3.85 9.84 -9.15
C GLY A 73 3.93 10.04 -7.64
N LEU A 74 2.93 9.57 -6.89
CA LEU A 74 2.89 9.66 -5.43
C LEU A 74 3.52 8.44 -4.72
N ILE A 75 3.74 7.33 -5.43
CA ILE A 75 4.36 6.11 -4.91
C ILE A 75 5.83 6.07 -5.37
N PRO A 76 6.80 5.91 -4.45
CA PRO A 76 8.21 5.80 -4.82
C PRO A 76 8.49 4.59 -5.71
N GLU A 77 9.38 4.76 -6.68
CA GLU A 77 9.89 3.68 -7.53
C GLU A 77 11.22 3.10 -6.99
N PRO A 78 11.55 1.83 -7.26
CA PRO A 78 12.76 1.18 -6.72
C PRO A 78 14.07 1.81 -7.22
N ASN A 79 14.03 2.53 -8.34
CA ASN A 79 15.17 3.24 -8.93
C ASN A 79 15.22 4.74 -8.57
N ASP A 80 14.31 5.23 -7.73
CA ASP A 80 14.36 6.59 -7.23
C ASP A 80 15.59 6.83 -6.34
N SER A 81 16.12 8.05 -6.38
CA SER A 81 17.19 8.44 -5.45
C SER A 81 16.68 8.48 -4.01
N ILE A 82 17.53 8.16 -3.04
CA ILE A 82 17.21 8.24 -1.60
C ILE A 82 16.64 9.61 -1.23
N THR A 83 17.21 10.69 -1.77
CA THR A 83 16.72 12.06 -1.55
C THR A 83 15.27 12.24 -2.00
N SER A 84 14.91 11.70 -3.17
CA SER A 84 13.54 11.75 -3.69
C SER A 84 12.57 10.95 -2.82
N ILE A 85 12.97 9.73 -2.43
CA ILE A 85 12.16 8.85 -1.57
C ILE A 85 11.87 9.53 -0.23
N LEU A 86 12.91 10.01 0.46
CA LEU A 86 12.75 10.67 1.76
C LEU A 86 11.94 11.96 1.65
N ALA A 87 12.11 12.73 0.57
CA ALA A 87 11.28 13.92 0.33
C ALA A 87 9.80 13.55 0.13
N ARG A 88 9.50 12.46 -0.60
CA ARG A 88 8.12 11.99 -0.79
C ARG A 88 7.47 11.54 0.51
N PHE A 89 8.20 10.79 1.33
CA PHE A 89 7.71 10.35 2.64
C PHE A 89 7.56 11.51 3.64
N SER A 90 8.42 12.54 3.54
CA SER A 90 8.28 13.76 4.34
C SER A 90 7.08 14.61 3.91
N ASP A 91 6.81 14.69 2.60
CA ASP A 91 5.63 15.36 2.04
C ASP A 91 4.33 14.59 2.36
N ALA A 92 4.37 13.26 2.26
CA ALA A 92 3.26 12.40 2.67
C ALA A 92 2.98 12.62 4.17
N PHE A 93 1.74 12.91 4.52
CA PHE A 93 1.36 13.28 5.91
C PHE A 93 2.02 14.55 6.45
N SER A 94 2.51 15.45 5.59
CA SER A 94 3.08 16.75 5.99
C SER A 94 2.12 17.58 6.86
N ASN A 95 0.80 17.42 6.70
CA ASN A 95 -0.22 18.04 7.54
C ASN A 95 -0.23 17.57 9.01
N VAL A 96 0.45 16.45 9.31
CA VAL A 96 0.63 15.92 10.67
C VAL A 96 2.11 15.69 11.01
N GLY A 97 3.04 16.25 10.23
CA GLY A 97 4.49 16.25 10.51
C GLY A 97 5.36 15.50 9.50
N GLY A 98 4.78 14.72 8.60
CA GLY A 98 5.52 13.87 7.66
C GLY A 98 6.25 12.71 8.33
N PHE A 99 6.81 11.80 7.53
CA PHE A 99 7.68 10.75 8.04
C PHE A 99 9.14 11.22 8.14
N THR A 100 9.81 10.82 9.22
CA THR A 100 11.26 10.92 9.39
C THR A 100 11.99 9.80 8.66
N SER A 101 13.29 9.96 8.39
CA SER A 101 14.10 8.91 7.75
C SER A 101 14.09 7.59 8.53
N ASP A 102 14.11 7.65 9.87
CA ASP A 102 14.07 6.46 10.72
C ASP A 102 12.72 5.72 10.59
N GLU A 103 11.61 6.46 10.44
CA GLU A 103 10.29 5.87 10.19
C GLU A 103 10.18 5.27 8.79
N VAL A 104 10.80 5.89 7.77
CA VAL A 104 10.88 5.29 6.42
C VAL A 104 11.63 3.95 6.47
N VAL A 105 12.76 3.91 7.19
CA VAL A 105 13.51 2.66 7.40
C VAL A 105 12.66 1.63 8.16
N ALA A 106 11.90 2.05 9.18
CA ALA A 106 11.01 1.16 9.91
C ALA A 106 9.89 0.60 9.02
N LEU A 107 9.29 1.41 8.13
CA LEU A 107 8.27 0.96 7.17
C LEU A 107 8.83 -0.04 6.16
N LEU A 108 10.09 0.09 5.75
CA LEU A 108 10.78 -0.86 4.87
C LEU A 108 11.00 -2.23 5.52
N ALA A 109 10.79 -2.39 6.84
CA ALA A 109 10.78 -3.71 7.48
C ALA A 109 9.69 -4.64 6.87
N SER A 110 8.66 -4.08 6.24
CA SER A 110 7.67 -4.84 5.46
C SER A 110 8.32 -5.73 4.38
N HIS A 111 9.49 -5.37 3.85
CA HIS A 111 10.22 -6.19 2.88
C HIS A 111 10.75 -7.51 3.46
N SER A 112 10.74 -7.69 4.79
CA SER A 112 11.11 -8.97 5.43
C SER A 112 10.08 -10.09 5.21
N ILE A 113 8.87 -9.76 4.73
CA ILE A 113 7.78 -10.69 4.45
C ILE A 113 7.15 -10.42 3.07
N ALA A 114 7.95 -9.93 2.12
CA ALA A 114 7.52 -9.56 0.77
C ALA A 114 8.29 -10.32 -0.32
N ARG A 115 7.83 -10.17 -1.56
CA ARG A 115 8.47 -10.65 -2.79
C ARG A 115 8.30 -9.61 -3.92
N ALA A 116 8.98 -9.81 -5.05
CA ALA A 116 8.95 -8.91 -6.20
C ALA A 116 8.60 -9.68 -7.48
N ASP A 117 7.41 -9.44 -8.02
CA ASP A 117 6.82 -10.26 -9.10
C ASP A 117 7.06 -9.64 -10.50
N HIS A 118 7.35 -8.34 -10.56
CA HIS A 118 7.41 -7.58 -11.82
C HIS A 118 8.71 -6.83 -12.09
N VAL A 119 9.71 -6.92 -11.20
CA VAL A 119 11.00 -6.25 -11.39
C VAL A 119 11.86 -6.98 -12.43
N ASP A 120 11.90 -8.31 -12.35
CA ASP A 120 12.53 -9.17 -13.34
C ASP A 120 11.46 -10.07 -13.97
N PRO A 121 11.04 -9.80 -15.22
CA PRO A 121 9.97 -10.56 -15.87
C PRO A 121 10.40 -11.99 -16.27
N THR A 122 11.66 -12.35 -16.06
CA THR A 122 12.16 -13.72 -16.32
C THR A 122 12.01 -14.63 -15.09
N LEU A 123 11.72 -14.06 -13.92
CA LEU A 123 11.52 -14.79 -12.68
C LEU A 123 10.02 -14.87 -12.37
N ASN A 124 9.47 -16.08 -12.28
CA ASN A 124 8.17 -16.28 -11.66
C ASN A 124 8.38 -16.23 -10.14
N ALA A 125 8.05 -15.10 -9.53
CA ALA A 125 7.96 -15.03 -8.09
C ALA A 125 6.80 -15.94 -7.61
N ALA A 126 7.12 -16.85 -6.69
CA ALA A 126 6.21 -17.89 -6.20
C ALA A 126 5.23 -17.37 -5.13
#